data_AF-A0A2E8ID15-F1
#
_entry.id   AF-A0A2E8ID15-F1
#
_cell.length_a   1.000
_cell.length_b   1.000
_cell.length_c   1.000
_cell.angle_alpha   90.00
_cell.angle_beta   90.00
_cell.angle_gamma   90.00
#
_symmetry.space_group_name_H-M   'P 1'
#
loop_
_entity.id
_entity.type
_entity.pdbx_description
1 polymer ?
#
loop_
_entity_poly.entity_id
_entity_poly.type
_entity_poly.pdbx_seq_one_letter_code
_entity_poly.pdbx_strand_id
1 'polypeptide(L)'
;MIFWLTGYDENALERILSEKTNFETFFDEAPQLNPNVSKITGVICGHRIENIEDPLMKKVRYLDKLIDELAKGKSMDKILRK
;
A
#
# COMPACT_ATOMS: atom_id res chain seq x y z
N MET A 1 -6.98 -3.43 4.55
CA MET A 1 -5.93 -2.40 4.35
C MET A 1 -5.59 -2.19 2.88
N ILE A 2 -5.48 -3.25 2.08
CA ILE A 2 -5.23 -3.15 0.63
C ILE A 2 -6.33 -2.32 -0.05
N PHE A 3 -7.61 -2.62 0.22
CA PHE A 3 -8.74 -1.83 -0.27
C PHE A 3 -8.67 -0.36 0.15
N TRP A 4 -8.26 -0.09 1.38
CA TRP A 4 -8.06 1.27 1.85
C TRP A 4 -6.94 1.97 1.07
N LEU A 5 -5.85 1.27 0.75
CA LEU A 5 -4.70 1.82 0.04
C LEU A 5 -5.02 2.14 -1.42
N THR A 6 -5.64 1.21 -2.14
CA THR A 6 -5.75 1.23 -3.60
C THR A 6 -7.16 1.50 -4.14
N GLY A 7 -8.19 1.41 -3.29
CA GLY A 7 -9.59 1.53 -3.70
C GLY A 7 -10.15 0.26 -4.36
N TYR A 8 -9.39 -0.84 -4.41
CA TYR A 8 -9.94 -2.12 -4.85
C TYR A 8 -11.02 -2.64 -3.90
N ASP A 9 -11.92 -3.44 -4.44
CA ASP A 9 -12.83 -4.28 -3.68
C ASP A 9 -12.35 -5.75 -3.69
N GLU A 10 -13.14 -6.62 -3.07
CA GLU A 10 -12.83 -8.04 -2.95
C GLU A 10 -12.76 -8.74 -4.32
N ASN A 11 -13.75 -8.52 -5.19
CA ASN A 11 -13.79 -9.13 -6.52
C ASN A 11 -12.59 -8.73 -7.39
N ALA A 12 -12.22 -7.44 -7.35
CA ALA A 12 -11.05 -6.95 -8.07
C ALA A 12 -9.76 -7.60 -7.54
N LEU A 13 -9.62 -7.73 -6.21
CA LEU A 13 -8.45 -8.36 -5.62
C LEU A 13 -8.35 -9.86 -5.95
N GLU A 14 -9.47 -10.59 -5.93
CA GLU A 14 -9.50 -11.99 -6.35
C GLU A 14 -9.03 -12.15 -7.80
N ARG A 15 -9.50 -11.27 -8.69
CA ARG A 15 -9.08 -11.25 -10.10
C ARG A 15 -7.58 -11.02 -10.23
N ILE A 16 -7.04 -9.99 -9.58
CA ILE A 16 -5.61 -9.66 -9.55
C ILE A 16 -4.77 -10.86 -9.10
N LEU A 17 -5.21 -11.56 -8.05
CA LEU A 17 -4.54 -12.76 -7.54
C LEU A 17 -4.59 -13.92 -8.55
N SER A 18 -5.74 -14.14 -9.19
CA SER A 18 -5.92 -15.18 -10.20
C SER A 18 -5.07 -14.96 -11.45
N GLU A 19 -4.97 -13.69 -11.89
CA GLU A 19 -4.22 -13.27 -13.08
C GLU A 19 -2.71 -13.17 -12.80
N LYS A 20 -2.31 -13.27 -11.53
CA LYS A 20 -0.92 -13.13 -11.07
C LYS A 20 -0.32 -11.79 -11.52
N THR A 21 -1.11 -10.73 -11.40
CA THR A 21 -0.76 -9.37 -11.82
C THR A 21 0.52 -8.90 -11.12
N ASN A 22 1.40 -8.23 -11.86
CA ASN A 22 2.61 -7.64 -11.30
C ASN A 22 2.30 -6.32 -10.56
N PHE A 23 3.27 -5.80 -9.79
CA PHE A 23 3.06 -4.60 -8.98
C PHE A 23 2.83 -3.32 -9.79
N GLU A 24 3.44 -3.19 -10.97
CA GLU A 24 3.25 -2.01 -11.83
C GLU A 24 1.79 -1.91 -12.26
N THR A 25 1.26 -2.97 -12.87
CA THR A 25 -0.14 -3.06 -13.29
C THR A 25 -1.10 -2.96 -12.09
N PHE A 26 -0.79 -3.62 -10.97
CA PHE A 26 -1.59 -3.53 -9.74
C PHE A 26 -1.75 -2.09 -9.22
N PHE A 27 -0.73 -1.25 -9.35
CA PHE A 27 -0.78 0.13 -8.86
C PHE A 27 -1.22 1.16 -9.90
N ASP A 28 -1.15 0.82 -11.18
CA ASP A 28 -1.61 1.68 -12.27
C ASP A 28 -3.10 1.49 -12.55
N GLU A 29 -3.62 0.28 -12.35
CA GLU A 29 -5.05 -0.03 -12.46
C GLU A 29 -5.82 0.16 -11.14
N ALA A 30 -5.16 0.62 -10.07
CA ALA A 30 -5.79 0.90 -8.80
C ALA A 30 -6.86 2.00 -8.97
N PRO A 31 -8.14 1.76 -8.59
CA PRO A 31 -9.23 2.72 -8.83
C PRO A 31 -8.95 4.10 -8.25
N GLN A 32 -8.40 4.15 -7.03
CA GLN A 32 -7.97 5.38 -6.41
C GLN A 32 -7.01 5.09 -5.26
N LEU A 33 -5.78 5.58 -5.38
CA LEU A 33 -4.86 5.59 -4.25
C LEU A 33 -5.40 6.52 -3.15
N ASN A 34 -5.40 6.06 -1.90
CA ASN A 34 -5.98 6.83 -0.79
C ASN A 34 -5.33 8.22 -0.66
N PRO A 35 -6.09 9.32 -0.48
CA PRO A 35 -5.50 10.64 -0.26
C PRO A 35 -4.57 10.70 0.97
N ASN A 36 -4.80 9.83 1.96
CA ASN A 36 -3.98 9.75 3.17
C ASN A 36 -2.67 8.95 3.00
N VAL A 37 -2.36 8.39 1.84
CA VAL A 37 -1.08 7.69 1.62
C VAL A 37 0.15 8.55 1.85
N SER A 38 0.03 9.87 1.66
CA SER A 38 1.08 10.84 1.98
C SER A 38 1.46 10.87 3.47
N LYS A 39 0.56 10.40 4.34
CA LYS A 39 0.81 10.24 5.79
C LYS A 39 1.55 8.94 6.13
N ILE A 40 1.85 8.10 5.14
CA ILE A 40 2.66 6.89 5.34
C ILE A 40 4.13 7.29 5.22
N THR A 41 4.76 7.53 6.37
CA THR A 41 6.13 8.04 6.47
C THR A 41 7.01 7.13 7.33
N GLY A 42 8.31 7.43 7.35
CA GLY A 42 9.30 6.77 8.17
C GLY A 42 10.10 5.72 7.41
N VAL A 43 10.76 4.85 8.17
CA VAL A 43 11.66 3.84 7.61
C VAL A 43 10.93 2.50 7.45
N ILE A 44 11.15 1.84 6.31
CA ILE A 44 10.72 0.47 6.00
C ILE A 44 11.79 -0.21 5.15
N CYS A 45 12.15 -1.45 5.49
CA CYS A 45 13.19 -2.22 4.79
C CYS A 45 14.52 -1.45 4.56
N GLY A 46 14.91 -0.59 5.51
CA GLY A 46 16.13 0.22 5.42
C GLY A 46 16.01 1.52 4.61
N HIS A 47 14.86 1.78 3.98
CA HIS A 47 14.62 2.99 3.19
C HIS A 47 13.66 3.94 3.90
N ARG A 48 13.90 5.25 3.78
CA ARG A 48 12.96 6.30 4.18
C ARG A 48 11.97 6.54 3.05
N ILE A 49 10.69 6.28 3.29
CA ILE A 49 9.62 6.30 2.26
C ILE A 49 9.53 7.66 1.59
N GLU A 50 9.66 8.73 2.37
CA GLU A 50 9.58 10.11 1.92
C GLU A 50 10.59 10.43 0.82
N ASN A 51 11.77 9.81 0.90
CA ASN A 51 12.92 10.05 0.02
C ASN A 51 12.93 9.14 -1.21
N ILE A 52 11.95 8.23 -1.35
CA ILE A 52 11.87 7.37 -2.54
C ILE A 52 11.35 8.22 -3.71
N GLU A 53 12.18 8.33 -4.74
CA GLU A 53 11.89 9.07 -5.97
C GLU A 53 11.09 8.23 -6.97
N ASP A 54 11.42 6.94 -7.09
CA ASP A 54 10.71 6.02 -7.97
C ASP A 54 9.25 5.86 -7.51
N PRO A 55 8.25 6.26 -8.34
CA PRO A 55 6.87 6.27 -7.91
C PRO A 55 6.32 4.88 -7.58
N LEU A 56 6.71 3.86 -8.36
CA LEU A 56 6.24 2.49 -8.15
C LEU A 56 6.80 1.91 -6.86
N MET A 57 8.10 2.03 -6.64
CA MET A 57 8.75 1.61 -5.39
C MET A 57 8.18 2.34 -4.19
N LYS A 58 7.85 3.63 -4.32
CA LYS A 58 7.19 4.38 -3.24
C LYS A 58 5.83 3.78 -2.88
N LYS A 59 5.00 3.46 -3.88
CA LYS A 59 3.70 2.79 -3.69
C LYS A 59 3.86 1.40 -3.06
N VAL A 60 4.83 0.61 -3.51
CA VAL A 60 5.17 -0.71 -2.93
C VAL A 60 5.56 -0.56 -1.45
N ARG A 61 6.41 0.42 -1.12
CA ARG A 61 6.83 0.67 0.27
C ARG A 61 5.71 1.18 1.17
N TYR A 62 4.69 1.84 0.62
CA TYR A 62 3.48 2.13 1.38
C TYR A 62 2.79 0.83 1.83
N LEU A 63 2.61 -0.13 0.92
CA LEU A 63 1.99 -1.42 1.25
C LEU A 63 2.81 -2.18 2.29
N ASP A 64 4.13 -2.29 2.09
CA ASP A 64 5.04 -2.93 3.06
C ASP A 64 4.93 -2.30 4.44
N LYS A 65 4.85 -0.97 4.51
CA LYS A 65 4.76 -0.24 5.78
C LYS A 65 3.48 -0.59 6.53
N LEU A 66 2.35 -0.66 5.82
CA LEU A 66 1.08 -1.01 6.45
C LEU A 66 1.14 -2.45 7.01
N ILE A 67 1.72 -3.39 6.26
CA ILE A 67 1.87 -4.80 6.68
C ILE A 67 2.83 -4.93 7.87
N ASP A 68 3.96 -4.20 7.86
CA ASP A 68 4.90 -4.13 8.98
C ASP A 68 4.23 -3.61 10.26
N GLU A 69 3.38 -2.59 10.13
CA GLU A 69 2.63 -2.05 11.26
C GLU A 69 1.60 -3.04 11.81
N LEU A 70 0.94 -3.81 10.94
CA LEU A 70 0.07 -4.90 11.34
C LEU A 70 0.83 -6.01 12.07
N ALA A 71 1.97 -6.45 11.52
CA ALA A 71 2.82 -7.47 12.14
C ALA A 71 3.36 -7.03 13.51
N LYS A 72 3.57 -5.72 13.70
CA LYS A 72 3.95 -5.12 14.99
C LYS A 72 2.78 -4.92 15.96
N GLY A 73 1.58 -5.37 15.61
CA GLY A 73 0.39 -5.30 16.47
C GLY A 73 -0.20 -3.90 16.63
N LYS A 74 0.03 -2.98 15.68
CA LYS A 74 -0.65 -1.67 15.70
C LYS A 74 -2.14 -1.85 15.43
N SER A 75 -2.95 -0.96 16.01
CA SER A 75 -4.39 -0.94 15.74
C SER A 75 -4.69 -0.53 14.30
N MET A 76 -5.83 -1.01 13.77
CA MET A 76 -6.28 -0.66 12.42
C MET A 76 -6.46 0.85 12.24
N ASP A 77 -6.92 1.58 13.26
CA ASP A 77 -7.04 3.05 13.16
C ASP A 77 -5.69 3.71 12.90
N LYS A 78 -4.65 3.31 13.66
CA LYS A 78 -3.28 3.81 13.43
C LYS A 78 -2.78 3.44 12.03
N ILE A 79 -2.99 2.21 11.59
CA ILE A 79 -2.56 1.71 10.26
C ILE A 79 -3.25 2.50 9.14
N LEU A 80 -4.55 2.74 9.25
CA LEU A 80 -5.36 3.44 8.26
C LEU A 80 -5.35 4.97 8.42
N ARG A 81 -4.48 5.49 9.29
CA ARG A 81 -4.28 6.92 9.56
C ARG A 81 -5.60 7.62 9.96
N LYS A 82 -6.41 6.93 10.78
CA LYS A 82 -7.64 7.40 11.40
C LYS A 82 -7.40 7.80 12.86
#